data_AF-B1KPL5-F1
#
_entry.id   AF-B1KPL5-F1
#
_cell.length_a   1.000
_cell.length_b   1.000
_cell.length_c   1.000
_cell.angle_alpha   90.00
_cell.angle_beta   90.00
_cell.angle_gamma   90.00
#
_symmetry.space_group_name_H-M   'P 1'
#
loop_
_entity.id
_entity.type
_entity.pdbx_description
1 polymer ?
#
loop_
_entity_poly.entity_id
_entity_poly.type
_entity_poly.pdbx_seq_one_letter_code
_entity_poly.pdbx_strand_id
1 'polypeptide(L)'
;MKVNPDFFPLTQLATRFVDQLAQCRRLNLRVHEASEHHVLIELPYAHELVGYPDTGVIHGGVITTLMDTASGSAVVCSIFDKYQALELSPTLDLRVDYMKPADPNKPVYGFAECYKISSSVAFTRGIAYQDSIDDPIAHAVGSFMRISPEMIGDEFRQALIGEEVTSLSDALPDSEQCVQEPIVATAPQLDVKEIVKKATELNDFSHLLSHVPYTDFIGMSVERFGDELVFRLPAKDDNIGNPILPAIHGGVIAGFMEMSAIVQLMVFMHTSKVPKVVDFSIDYLRAGYHKDTFAECKITRQGRRVANVSINCWQTNRKKLIATARAHFLID
;
A
#
# COMPACT_ATOMS: atom_id res chain seq x y z
N MET A 1 -2.82 -6.34 -23.32
CA MET A 1 -3.94 -6.22 -24.28
C MET A 1 -4.04 -4.76 -24.70
N LYS A 2 -4.33 -4.40 -25.96
CA LYS A 2 -4.55 -2.99 -26.30
C LYS A 2 -5.90 -2.57 -25.73
N VAL A 3 -5.90 -1.62 -24.79
CA VAL A 3 -7.11 -1.04 -24.20
C VAL A 3 -7.90 -0.36 -25.31
N ASN A 4 -9.18 -0.70 -25.44
CA ASN A 4 -10.03 -0.02 -26.40
C ASN A 4 -10.60 1.25 -25.75
N PRO A 5 -10.22 2.45 -26.23
CA PRO A 5 -10.68 3.71 -25.65
C PRO A 5 -12.19 3.92 -25.76
N ASP A 6 -12.88 3.22 -26.68
CA ASP A 6 -14.35 3.28 -26.80
C ASP A 6 -15.05 2.68 -25.58
N PHE A 7 -14.42 1.70 -24.92
CA PHE A 7 -14.97 1.04 -23.72
C PHE A 7 -14.40 1.62 -22.42
N PHE A 8 -13.18 2.16 -22.48
CA PHE A 8 -12.45 2.67 -21.31
C PHE A 8 -11.88 4.07 -21.54
N PRO A 9 -12.74 5.09 -21.72
CA PRO A 9 -12.34 6.43 -22.14
C PRO A 9 -11.48 7.16 -21.11
N LEU A 10 -11.54 6.77 -19.83
CA LEU A 10 -10.83 7.43 -18.73
C LEU A 10 -9.47 6.79 -18.42
N THR A 11 -9.05 5.77 -19.19
CA THR A 11 -7.79 5.04 -18.95
C THR A 11 -6.58 5.96 -18.90
N GLN A 12 -6.49 6.96 -19.80
CA GLN A 12 -5.37 7.90 -19.80
C GLN A 12 -5.38 8.81 -18.57
N LEU A 13 -6.55 9.28 -18.13
CA LEU A 13 -6.67 10.11 -16.92
C LEU A 13 -6.21 9.32 -15.69
N ALA A 14 -6.70 8.10 -15.52
CA ALA A 14 -6.28 7.21 -14.43
C ALA A 14 -4.78 6.90 -14.50
N THR A 15 -4.25 6.63 -15.70
CA THR A 15 -2.80 6.38 -15.91
C THR A 15 -1.98 7.57 -15.45
N ARG A 16 -2.31 8.78 -15.89
CA ARG A 16 -1.61 10.00 -15.48
C ARG A 16 -1.69 10.20 -13.96
N PHE A 17 -2.86 9.98 -13.35
CA PHE A 17 -3.02 10.08 -11.92
C PHE A 17 -2.08 9.12 -11.17
N VAL A 18 -2.08 7.85 -11.54
CA VAL A 18 -1.19 6.83 -10.95
C VAL A 18 0.28 7.20 -11.16
N ASP A 19 0.64 7.64 -12.36
CA ASP A 19 2.01 8.02 -12.72
C ASP A 19 2.50 9.26 -11.97
N GLN A 20 1.63 10.11 -11.42
CA GLN A 20 2.02 11.22 -10.56
C GLN A 20 2.46 10.76 -9.15
N LEU A 21 2.03 9.59 -8.69
CA LEU A 21 2.28 9.10 -7.33
C LEU A 21 3.62 8.34 -7.29
N ALA A 22 4.61 8.81 -6.50
CA ALA A 22 5.95 8.21 -6.49
C ALA A 22 5.93 6.74 -6.06
N GLN A 23 5.12 6.42 -5.04
CA GLN A 23 4.91 5.05 -4.62
C GLN A 23 4.38 4.14 -5.73
N CYS A 24 3.46 4.64 -6.58
CA CYS A 24 2.87 3.84 -7.65
C CYS A 24 3.88 3.55 -8.75
N ARG A 25 4.72 4.54 -9.11
CA ARG A 25 5.85 4.34 -10.04
C ARG A 25 6.83 3.30 -9.49
N ARG A 26 7.14 3.37 -8.19
CA ARG A 26 8.03 2.41 -7.54
C ARG A 26 7.47 0.99 -7.53
N LEU A 27 6.16 0.85 -7.30
CA LEU A 27 5.45 -0.44 -7.40
C LEU A 27 5.22 -0.89 -8.85
N ASN A 28 5.57 -0.07 -9.84
CA ASN A 28 5.33 -0.30 -11.26
C ASN A 28 3.86 -0.64 -11.56
N LEU A 29 2.93 0.06 -10.89
CA LEU A 29 1.50 -0.12 -11.10
C LEU A 29 1.11 0.24 -12.53
N ARG A 30 0.24 -0.57 -13.14
CA ARG A 30 -0.21 -0.36 -14.52
C ARG A 30 -1.72 -0.28 -14.58
N VAL A 31 -2.25 0.84 -15.05
CA VAL A 31 -3.68 0.96 -15.31
C VAL A 31 -4.00 0.20 -16.60
N HIS A 32 -4.91 -0.77 -16.52
CA HIS A 32 -5.40 -1.50 -17.68
C HIS A 32 -6.67 -0.89 -18.23
N GLU A 33 -7.61 -0.53 -17.37
CA GLU A 33 -8.94 -0.10 -17.79
C GLU A 33 -9.43 0.97 -16.83
N ALA A 34 -10.02 2.06 -17.33
CA ALA A 34 -10.77 2.99 -16.52
C ALA A 34 -11.96 3.59 -17.28
N SER A 35 -13.09 3.64 -16.59
CA SER A 35 -14.37 4.21 -17.03
C SER A 35 -15.02 4.94 -15.86
N GLU A 36 -16.21 5.48 -16.08
CA GLU A 36 -17.09 6.03 -15.05
C GLU A 36 -17.59 4.96 -14.06
N HIS A 37 -17.48 3.67 -14.41
CA HIS A 37 -17.95 2.56 -13.60
C HIS A 37 -16.86 1.96 -12.72
N HIS A 38 -15.65 1.79 -13.26
CA HIS A 38 -14.57 1.12 -12.55
C HIS A 38 -13.18 1.52 -13.05
N VAL A 39 -12.17 1.15 -12.25
CA VAL A 39 -10.75 1.15 -12.61
C VAL A 39 -10.14 -0.22 -12.33
N LEU A 40 -9.32 -0.70 -13.25
CA LEU A 40 -8.52 -1.92 -13.12
C LEU A 40 -7.03 -1.57 -13.16
N ILE A 41 -6.31 -1.92 -12.10
CA ILE A 41 -4.86 -1.71 -11.96
C ILE A 41 -4.17 -3.05 -11.76
N GLU A 42 -3.06 -3.29 -12.44
CA GLU A 42 -2.13 -4.39 -12.21
C GLU A 42 -1.00 -3.94 -11.30
N LEU A 43 -0.75 -4.73 -10.26
CA LEU A 43 0.46 -4.77 -9.47
C LEU A 43 1.33 -5.94 -9.96
N PRO A 44 2.46 -5.70 -10.63
CA PRO A 44 3.37 -6.77 -10.99
C PRO A 44 4.01 -7.38 -9.74
N TYR A 45 4.30 -8.67 -9.79
CA TYR A 45 5.07 -9.32 -8.73
C TYR A 45 6.51 -8.82 -8.73
N ALA A 46 7.04 -8.51 -7.55
CA ALA A 46 8.45 -8.23 -7.34
C ALA A 46 8.90 -8.76 -5.98
N HIS A 47 10.11 -9.31 -5.91
CA HIS A 47 10.64 -9.93 -4.69
C HIS A 47 10.78 -8.93 -3.53
N GLU A 48 11.07 -7.66 -3.83
CA GLU A 48 11.14 -6.58 -2.83
C GLU A 48 9.79 -6.29 -2.14
N LEU A 49 8.68 -6.80 -2.68
CA LEU A 49 7.34 -6.63 -2.12
C LEU A 49 6.92 -7.78 -1.19
N VAL A 50 7.78 -8.79 -1.05
CA VAL A 50 7.51 -9.98 -0.22
C VAL A 50 7.47 -9.60 1.26
N GLY A 51 6.36 -9.94 1.91
CA GLY A 51 6.17 -9.80 3.36
C GLY A 51 6.43 -11.10 4.12
N TYR A 52 6.37 -12.24 3.44
CA TYR A 52 6.50 -13.57 4.02
C TYR A 52 7.61 -14.36 3.29
N PRO A 53 8.89 -14.15 3.67
CA PRO A 53 10.05 -14.67 2.94
C PRO A 53 10.00 -16.18 2.68
N ASP A 54 9.58 -16.97 3.66
CA ASP A 54 9.50 -18.44 3.56
C ASP A 54 8.52 -18.93 2.48
N THR A 55 7.58 -18.08 2.06
CA THR A 55 6.52 -18.43 1.11
C THR A 55 6.57 -17.64 -0.18
N GLY A 56 7.30 -16.52 -0.23
CA GLY A 56 7.30 -15.59 -1.35
C GLY A 56 6.01 -14.78 -1.49
N VAL A 57 5.11 -14.80 -0.49
CA VAL A 57 3.84 -14.06 -0.53
C VAL A 57 4.11 -12.57 -0.33
N ILE A 58 3.51 -11.73 -1.19
CA ILE A 58 3.60 -10.27 -1.09
C ILE A 58 2.92 -9.76 0.18
N HIS A 59 3.45 -8.68 0.77
CA HIS A 59 2.92 -8.15 2.01
C HIS A 59 1.51 -7.55 1.83
N GLY A 60 0.62 -7.71 2.82
CA GLY A 60 -0.75 -7.19 2.78
C GLY A 60 -0.80 -5.67 2.63
N GLY A 61 0.16 -4.93 3.19
CA GLY A 61 0.33 -3.50 2.95
C GLY A 61 0.49 -3.09 1.47
N VAL A 62 1.04 -3.99 0.64
CA VAL A 62 1.15 -3.77 -0.82
C VAL A 62 -0.22 -3.92 -1.48
N ILE A 63 -1.01 -4.93 -1.06
CA ILE A 63 -2.41 -5.09 -1.47
C ILE A 63 -3.23 -3.87 -1.05
N THR A 64 -3.05 -3.40 0.18
CA THR A 64 -3.73 -2.21 0.69
C THR A 64 -3.35 -0.97 -0.13
N THR A 65 -2.09 -0.83 -0.53
CA THR A 65 -1.65 0.25 -1.43
C THR A 65 -2.32 0.15 -2.80
N LEU A 66 -2.37 -1.05 -3.40
CA LEU A 66 -3.07 -1.28 -4.67
C LEU A 66 -4.55 -0.90 -4.57
N MET A 67 -5.24 -1.28 -3.49
CA MET A 67 -6.65 -0.98 -3.28
C MET A 67 -6.92 0.50 -3.00
N ASP A 68 -6.05 1.17 -2.24
CA ASP A 68 -6.09 2.62 -2.00
C ASP A 68 -5.94 3.38 -3.33
N THR A 69 -4.95 3.02 -4.14
CA THR A 69 -4.70 3.64 -5.45
C THR A 69 -5.84 3.36 -6.43
N ALA A 70 -6.32 2.13 -6.56
CA ALA A 70 -7.42 1.78 -7.47
C ALA A 70 -8.71 2.52 -7.08
N SER A 71 -9.01 2.60 -5.78
CA SER A 71 -10.17 3.33 -5.27
C SER A 71 -10.05 4.84 -5.50
N GLY A 72 -8.88 5.43 -5.22
CA GLY A 72 -8.60 6.84 -5.51
C GLY A 72 -8.75 7.17 -6.99
N SER A 73 -8.21 6.33 -7.88
CA SER A 73 -8.38 6.46 -9.33
C SER A 73 -9.85 6.38 -9.75
N ALA A 74 -10.64 5.46 -9.16
CA ALA A 74 -12.07 5.35 -9.45
C ALA A 74 -12.85 6.60 -9.01
N VAL A 75 -12.47 7.21 -7.89
CA VAL A 75 -13.04 8.49 -7.43
C VAL A 75 -12.69 9.61 -8.41
N VAL A 76 -11.42 9.73 -8.82
CA VAL A 76 -10.99 10.74 -9.80
C VAL A 76 -11.77 10.60 -11.11
N CYS A 77 -11.87 9.37 -11.64
CA CYS A 77 -12.61 9.09 -12.88
C CYS A 77 -14.10 9.46 -12.75
N SER A 78 -14.73 9.07 -11.64
CA SER A 78 -16.16 9.31 -11.43
C SER A 78 -16.50 10.79 -11.18
N ILE A 79 -15.61 11.54 -10.52
CA ILE A 79 -15.77 12.98 -10.35
C ILE A 79 -15.57 13.70 -11.69
N PHE A 80 -14.54 13.32 -12.45
CA PHE A 80 -14.28 13.92 -13.75
C PHE A 80 -15.43 13.68 -14.72
N ASP A 81 -15.92 12.46 -14.85
CA ASP A 81 -17.08 12.15 -15.69
C ASP A 81 -18.30 13.01 -15.31
N LYS A 82 -18.65 13.03 -14.01
CA LYS A 82 -19.89 13.67 -13.53
C LYS A 82 -19.84 15.20 -13.49
N TYR A 83 -18.70 15.78 -13.17
CA TYR A 83 -18.56 17.21 -12.89
C TYR A 83 -17.61 17.93 -13.85
N GLN A 84 -16.92 17.20 -14.73
CA GLN A 84 -15.88 17.74 -15.62
C GLN A 84 -14.83 18.54 -14.85
N ALA A 85 -14.52 18.07 -13.63
CA ALA A 85 -13.63 18.73 -12.69
C ALA A 85 -12.66 17.71 -12.09
N LEU A 86 -11.48 18.20 -11.71
CA LEU A 86 -10.53 17.45 -10.89
C LEU A 86 -10.64 17.95 -9.45
N GLU A 87 -10.83 17.02 -8.53
CA GLU A 87 -10.91 17.27 -7.08
C GLU A 87 -9.83 16.46 -6.38
N LEU A 88 -9.19 17.04 -5.35
CA LEU A 88 -8.33 16.26 -4.48
C LEU A 88 -9.23 15.38 -3.63
N SER A 89 -8.96 14.08 -3.68
CA SER A 89 -9.72 13.10 -2.91
C SER A 89 -8.83 12.31 -1.95
N PRO A 90 -8.38 12.90 -0.83
CA PRO A 90 -7.64 12.15 0.19
C PRO A 90 -8.49 11.04 0.79
N THR A 91 -7.88 9.88 1.02
CA THR A 91 -8.50 8.75 1.72
C THR A 91 -8.82 9.15 3.17
N LEU A 92 -10.07 8.94 3.58
CA LEU A 92 -10.52 9.09 4.97
C LEU A 92 -10.35 7.79 5.74
N ASP A 93 -10.82 6.69 5.16
CA ASP A 93 -10.75 5.37 5.74
C ASP A 93 -10.65 4.32 4.64
N LEU A 94 -10.02 3.20 4.98
CA LEU A 94 -9.92 2.03 4.13
C LEU A 94 -9.97 0.78 5.00
N ARG A 95 -10.82 -0.17 4.60
CA ARG A 95 -10.89 -1.51 5.18
C ARG A 95 -10.58 -2.53 4.11
N VAL A 96 -9.69 -3.46 4.42
CA VAL A 96 -9.31 -4.60 3.58
C VAL A 96 -9.57 -5.88 4.37
N ASP A 97 -10.41 -6.76 3.82
CA ASP A 97 -10.66 -8.10 4.36
C ASP A 97 -9.94 -9.11 3.46
N TYR A 98 -9.05 -9.93 4.03
CA TYR A 98 -8.21 -10.90 3.31
C TYR A 98 -8.81 -12.31 3.37
N MET A 99 -9.00 -12.93 2.20
CA MET A 99 -9.58 -14.28 2.08
C MET A 99 -8.49 -15.34 1.91
N LYS A 100 -7.43 -15.02 1.17
CA LYS A 100 -6.30 -15.92 0.90
C LYS A 100 -5.02 -15.11 0.59
N PRO A 101 -3.83 -15.71 0.74
CA PRO A 101 -2.60 -15.09 0.25
C PRO A 101 -2.59 -14.98 -1.28
N ALA A 102 -1.85 -14.00 -1.81
CA ALA A 102 -1.52 -13.96 -3.22
C ALA A 102 -0.54 -15.11 -3.56
N ASP A 103 -0.75 -15.77 -4.69
CA ASP A 103 0.20 -16.72 -5.26
C ASP A 103 1.49 -15.98 -5.63
N PRO A 104 2.67 -16.47 -5.20
CA PRO A 104 3.96 -15.91 -5.59
C PRO A 104 4.17 -15.93 -7.11
N ASN A 105 4.99 -14.99 -7.61
CA ASN A 105 5.38 -14.89 -9.02
C ASN A 105 4.23 -14.58 -10.01
N LYS A 106 3.06 -14.20 -9.52
CA LYS A 106 1.92 -13.76 -10.33
C LYS A 106 1.56 -12.30 -10.01
N PRO A 107 1.16 -11.50 -11.00
CA PRO A 107 0.63 -10.16 -10.74
C PRO A 107 -0.66 -10.24 -9.91
N VAL A 108 -1.02 -9.13 -9.26
CA VAL A 108 -2.31 -8.94 -8.59
C VAL A 108 -3.07 -7.82 -9.29
N TYR A 109 -4.35 -8.04 -9.55
CA TYR A 109 -5.25 -7.08 -10.16
C TYR A 109 -6.15 -6.46 -9.09
N GLY A 110 -6.16 -5.13 -9.01
CA GLY A 110 -7.04 -4.33 -8.17
C GLY A 110 -8.15 -3.74 -9.03
N PHE A 111 -9.37 -4.24 -8.85
CA PHE A 111 -10.58 -3.68 -9.45
C PHE A 111 -11.30 -2.82 -8.42
N ALA A 112 -11.65 -1.59 -8.76
CA ALA A 112 -12.35 -0.68 -7.84
C ALA A 112 -13.46 0.11 -8.55
N GLU A 113 -14.55 0.36 -7.82
CA GLU A 113 -15.71 1.12 -8.26
C GLU A 113 -16.00 2.22 -7.26
N CYS A 114 -16.28 3.44 -7.75
CA CYS A 114 -16.85 4.51 -6.94
C CYS A 114 -18.38 4.50 -7.06
N TYR A 115 -19.04 3.75 -6.18
CA TYR A 115 -20.48 3.49 -6.29
C TYR A 115 -21.36 4.63 -5.76
N LYS A 116 -20.78 5.62 -5.05
CA LYS A 116 -21.55 6.78 -4.55
C LYS A 116 -20.68 8.01 -4.38
N ILE A 117 -21.13 9.13 -4.94
CA ILE A 117 -20.56 10.46 -4.70
C ILE A 117 -21.59 11.33 -3.99
N SER A 118 -21.27 11.78 -2.77
CA SER A 118 -22.03 12.80 -2.02
C SER A 118 -21.35 14.18 -2.14
N SER A 119 -21.87 15.22 -1.48
CA SER A 119 -21.28 16.56 -1.52
C SER A 119 -19.87 16.65 -0.94
N SER A 120 -19.50 15.78 -0.01
CA SER A 120 -18.25 15.90 0.76
C SER A 120 -17.43 14.62 0.84
N VAL A 121 -18.02 13.49 0.44
CA VAL A 121 -17.40 12.16 0.51
C VAL A 121 -17.79 11.32 -0.72
N ALA A 122 -16.83 10.61 -1.29
CA ALA A 122 -17.03 9.54 -2.25
C ALA A 122 -16.80 8.17 -1.59
N PHE A 123 -17.58 7.18 -1.98
CA PHE A 123 -17.53 5.83 -1.42
C PHE A 123 -17.16 4.82 -2.50
N THR A 124 -16.24 3.94 -2.14
CA THR A 124 -15.65 2.96 -3.05
C THR A 124 -15.75 1.56 -2.50
N ARG A 125 -15.74 0.59 -3.40
CA ARG A 125 -15.52 -0.82 -3.10
C ARG A 125 -14.57 -1.38 -4.14
N GLY A 126 -13.83 -2.42 -3.77
CA GLY A 126 -12.93 -3.06 -4.71
C GLY A 126 -12.56 -4.47 -4.32
N ILE A 127 -11.87 -5.14 -5.25
CA ILE A 127 -11.49 -6.54 -5.19
C ILE A 127 -10.06 -6.67 -5.68
N ALA A 128 -9.19 -7.26 -4.86
CA ALA A 128 -7.86 -7.70 -5.28
C ALA A 128 -7.92 -9.19 -5.66
N TYR A 129 -7.46 -9.55 -6.85
CA TYR A 129 -7.49 -10.94 -7.35
C TYR A 129 -6.32 -11.24 -8.29
N GLN A 130 -6.16 -12.49 -8.74
CA GLN A 130 -5.15 -12.89 -9.72
C GLN A 130 -5.81 -13.53 -10.94
N ASP A 131 -6.25 -14.79 -10.80
CA ASP A 131 -6.78 -15.56 -11.92
C ASP A 131 -8.29 -15.29 -12.16
N SER A 132 -9.07 -15.07 -11.10
CA SER A 132 -10.51 -14.78 -11.19
C SER A 132 -10.99 -13.86 -10.07
N ILE A 133 -11.91 -12.96 -10.40
CA ILE A 133 -12.57 -12.07 -9.44
C ILE A 133 -13.47 -12.83 -8.45
N ASP A 134 -13.92 -14.04 -8.83
CA ASP A 134 -14.76 -14.93 -7.99
C ASP A 134 -13.95 -15.66 -6.91
N ASP A 135 -12.61 -15.62 -7.00
CA ASP A 135 -11.69 -16.20 -6.02
C ASP A 135 -10.66 -15.14 -5.57
N PRO A 136 -11.13 -14.12 -4.83
CA PRO A 136 -10.34 -12.94 -4.52
C PRO A 136 -9.27 -13.20 -3.46
N ILE A 137 -8.18 -12.43 -3.51
CA ILE A 137 -7.22 -12.27 -2.41
C ILE A 137 -7.87 -11.46 -1.28
N ALA A 138 -8.49 -10.34 -1.64
CA ALA A 138 -9.06 -9.40 -0.69
C ALA A 138 -10.25 -8.62 -1.26
N HIS A 139 -11.17 -8.22 -0.38
CA HIS A 139 -12.12 -7.14 -0.65
C HIS A 139 -11.69 -5.87 0.06
N ALA A 140 -11.99 -4.73 -0.54
CA ALA A 140 -11.78 -3.43 0.09
C ALA A 140 -13.02 -2.55 0.00
N VAL A 141 -13.22 -1.73 1.03
CA VAL A 141 -14.16 -0.61 1.03
C VAL A 141 -13.46 0.61 1.58
N GLY A 142 -13.71 1.78 1.01
CA GLY A 142 -13.07 3.01 1.46
C GLY A 142 -13.90 4.26 1.19
N SER A 143 -13.66 5.27 2.01
CA SER A 143 -14.27 6.60 1.86
C SER A 143 -13.18 7.63 1.56
N PHE A 144 -13.50 8.55 0.66
CA PHE A 144 -12.57 9.57 0.18
C PHE A 144 -13.20 10.94 0.37
N MET A 145 -12.49 11.85 1.03
CA MET A 145 -12.95 13.23 1.21
C MET A 145 -12.97 13.93 -0.15
N ARG A 146 -13.99 14.75 -0.43
CA ARG A 146 -14.00 15.62 -1.60
C ARG A 146 -13.57 17.02 -1.21
N ILE A 147 -12.39 17.43 -1.66
CA ILE A 147 -11.90 18.79 -1.44
C ILE A 147 -12.13 19.60 -2.71
N SER A 148 -12.66 20.81 -2.52
CA SER A 148 -13.07 21.71 -3.60
C SER A 148 -11.96 21.92 -4.64
N PRO A 149 -12.30 22.03 -5.94
CA PRO A 149 -11.32 22.14 -7.01
C PRO A 149 -10.31 23.29 -6.82
N GLU A 150 -10.68 24.40 -6.18
CA GLU A 150 -9.80 25.58 -5.99
C GLU A 150 -8.56 25.27 -5.15
N MET A 151 -8.55 24.16 -4.42
CA MET A 151 -7.40 23.71 -3.62
C MET A 151 -6.37 22.90 -4.42
N ILE A 152 -6.64 22.60 -5.70
CA ILE A 152 -5.68 21.95 -6.59
C ILE A 152 -4.88 23.02 -7.34
N GLY A 153 -3.55 22.97 -7.22
CA GLY A 153 -2.66 23.83 -8.01
C GLY A 153 -2.76 23.54 -9.51
N ASP A 154 -2.59 24.58 -10.32
CA ASP A 154 -2.73 24.52 -11.78
C ASP A 154 -1.78 23.49 -12.42
N GLU A 155 -0.56 23.33 -11.89
CA GLU A 155 0.42 22.35 -12.36
C GLU A 155 -0.11 20.91 -12.29
N PHE A 156 -0.75 20.53 -11.18
CA PHE A 156 -1.29 19.18 -11.03
C PHE A 156 -2.51 18.95 -11.91
N ARG A 157 -3.35 19.97 -12.09
CA ARG A 157 -4.47 19.90 -13.04
C ARG A 157 -3.96 19.68 -14.46
N GLN A 158 -2.94 20.42 -14.89
CA GLN A 158 -2.32 20.28 -16.21
C GLN A 158 -1.72 18.89 -16.41
N ALA A 159 -1.02 18.37 -15.39
CA ALA A 159 -0.44 17.01 -15.45
C ALA A 159 -1.50 15.91 -15.64
N LEU A 160 -2.71 16.10 -15.09
CA LEU A 160 -3.81 15.16 -15.24
C LEU A 160 -4.58 15.33 -16.57
N ILE A 161 -4.85 16.57 -16.99
CA ILE A 161 -5.62 16.89 -18.21
C ILE A 161 -4.77 16.68 -19.48
N GLY A 162 -3.44 16.83 -19.39
CA GLY A 162 -2.46 16.50 -20.42
C GLY A 162 -2.45 17.43 -21.63
N GLU A 163 -2.07 18.70 -21.44
CA GLU A 163 -1.74 19.61 -22.54
C GLU A 163 -0.30 19.36 -23.06
N GLU A 164 -0.10 19.52 -24.38
CA GLU A 164 1.14 19.19 -25.11
C GLU A 164 2.35 20.01 -24.61
N VAL A 165 3.31 19.33 -23.99
CA VAL A 165 4.67 19.85 -23.88
C VAL A 165 5.38 19.60 -25.21
N THR A 166 5.56 20.66 -26.00
CA THR A 166 6.39 20.63 -27.22
C THR A 166 7.83 20.20 -26.90
N SER A 167 8.23 19.11 -27.55
CA SER A 167 9.55 18.47 -27.69
C SER A 167 10.79 19.16 -27.11
N LEU A 168 11.56 18.37 -26.35
CA LEU A 168 13.02 18.35 -26.48
C LEU A 168 13.47 16.88 -26.62
N SER A 169 14.06 16.59 -27.77
CA SER A 169 14.73 15.35 -28.12
C SER A 169 16.01 15.20 -27.30
N ASP A 170 16.27 14.01 -26.76
CA ASP A 170 17.63 13.52 -26.59
C ASP A 170 17.66 12.00 -26.81
N ALA A 171 18.58 11.60 -27.69
CA ALA A 171 18.76 10.25 -28.17
C ALA A 171 19.45 9.36 -27.12
N LEU A 172 18.96 8.13 -26.99
CA LEU A 172 19.63 7.05 -26.25
C LEU A 172 20.65 6.36 -27.16
N PRO A 173 21.85 5.98 -26.67
CA PRO A 173 22.73 5.07 -27.38
C PRO A 173 22.33 3.61 -27.14
N ASP A 174 22.43 2.82 -28.22
CA ASP A 174 22.30 1.37 -28.23
C ASP A 174 23.31 0.69 -27.28
N SER A 175 22.84 -0.32 -26.54
CA SER A 175 23.73 -1.35 -26.01
C SER A 175 23.08 -2.73 -26.14
N GLU A 176 23.81 -3.61 -26.82
CA GLU A 176 23.47 -5.00 -27.08
C GLU A 176 23.37 -5.80 -25.76
N GLN A 177 22.29 -6.56 -25.64
CA GLN A 177 22.06 -7.49 -24.53
C GLN A 177 22.86 -8.78 -24.74
N CYS A 178 23.68 -9.16 -23.75
CA CYS A 178 24.13 -10.53 -23.59
C CYS A 178 23.20 -11.21 -22.57
N VAL A 179 22.37 -12.14 -23.05
CA VAL A 179 21.43 -12.91 -22.22
C VAL A 179 22.23 -13.99 -21.47
N GLN A 180 22.23 -13.95 -20.14
CA GLN A 180 22.56 -15.11 -19.31
C GLN A 180 21.32 -15.53 -18.52
N GLU A 181 21.02 -16.81 -18.60
CA GLU A 181 19.89 -17.45 -17.90
C GLU A 181 20.05 -17.34 -16.37
N PRO A 182 18.95 -17.13 -15.61
CA PRO A 182 19.02 -17.05 -14.17
C PRO A 182 19.29 -18.44 -13.57
N ILE A 183 20.42 -18.55 -12.87
CA ILE A 183 20.71 -19.68 -11.98
C ILE A 183 19.78 -19.55 -10.77
N VAL A 184 18.82 -20.46 -10.65
CA VAL A 184 17.96 -20.60 -9.46
C VAL A 184 18.81 -21.11 -8.31
N ALA A 185 19.37 -20.17 -7.52
CA ALA A 185 19.92 -20.50 -6.22
C ALA A 185 18.77 -20.59 -5.21
N THR A 186 18.51 -21.78 -4.70
CA THR A 186 17.61 -22.00 -3.57
C THR A 186 18.14 -21.21 -2.37
N ALA A 187 17.42 -20.16 -1.97
CA ALA A 187 17.73 -19.41 -0.77
C ALA A 187 17.72 -20.35 0.45
N PRO A 188 18.69 -20.24 1.37
CA PRO A 188 18.69 -21.06 2.58
C PRO A 188 17.43 -20.76 3.39
N GLN A 189 16.71 -21.83 3.75
CA GLN A 189 15.48 -21.77 4.53
C GLN A 189 15.78 -21.06 5.86
N LEU A 190 15.11 -19.92 6.10
CA LEU A 190 15.38 -19.07 7.25
C LEU A 190 14.88 -19.76 8.54
N ASP A 191 15.76 -19.96 9.53
CA ASP A 191 15.30 -20.41 10.85
C ASP A 191 14.79 -19.21 11.66
N VAL A 192 13.56 -18.81 11.36
CA VAL A 192 12.89 -17.68 12.02
C VAL A 192 12.77 -17.90 13.55
N LYS A 193 12.81 -19.15 14.05
CA LYS A 193 12.79 -19.43 15.51
C LYS A 193 14.05 -18.97 16.19
N GLU A 194 15.20 -19.34 15.65
CA GLU A 194 16.49 -18.89 16.17
C GLU A 194 16.65 -17.38 16.01
N ILE A 195 16.09 -16.77 14.96
CA ILE A 195 16.10 -15.31 14.78
C ILE A 195 15.25 -14.60 15.83
N VAL A 196 13.99 -15.01 16.04
CA VAL A 196 13.12 -14.39 17.06
C VAL A 196 13.67 -14.62 18.47
N LYS A 197 14.21 -15.82 18.74
CA LYS A 197 14.83 -16.14 20.02
C LYS A 197 16.08 -15.28 20.25
N LYS A 198 17.00 -15.20 19.29
CA LYS A 198 18.18 -14.32 19.37
C LYS A 198 17.80 -12.85 19.43
N ALA A 199 16.80 -12.40 18.69
CA ALA A 199 16.29 -11.03 18.78
C ALA A 199 15.72 -10.72 20.18
N THR A 200 15.04 -11.70 20.78
CA THR A 200 14.53 -11.59 22.16
C THR A 200 15.67 -11.61 23.18
N GLU A 201 16.70 -12.45 22.99
CA GLU A 201 17.87 -12.59 23.87
C GLU A 201 18.85 -11.40 23.76
N LEU A 202 19.09 -10.91 22.54
CA LEU A 202 19.98 -9.78 22.21
C LEU A 202 19.28 -8.43 22.29
N ASN A 203 17.96 -8.42 22.48
CA ASN A 203 17.12 -7.23 22.49
C ASN A 203 17.19 -6.42 21.18
N ASP A 204 17.38 -7.10 20.05
CA ASP A 204 17.53 -6.50 18.73
C ASP A 204 16.57 -7.13 17.72
N PHE A 205 15.43 -6.46 17.51
CA PHE A 205 14.41 -6.86 16.54
C PHE A 205 14.67 -6.29 15.14
N SER A 206 15.72 -5.48 14.96
CA SER A 206 16.14 -4.97 13.66
C SER A 206 16.51 -6.12 12.71
N HIS A 207 17.07 -7.20 13.26
CA HIS A 207 17.39 -8.41 12.52
C HIS A 207 16.14 -9.16 12.04
N LEU A 208 14.98 -9.05 12.72
CA LEU A 208 13.74 -9.65 12.19
C LEU A 208 13.26 -8.89 10.95
N LEU A 209 13.34 -7.55 11.00
CA LEU A 209 12.97 -6.69 9.89
C LEU A 209 13.90 -6.91 8.69
N SER A 210 15.22 -6.94 8.87
CA SER A 210 16.19 -7.05 7.77
C SER A 210 16.08 -8.31 6.90
N HIS A 211 15.21 -9.26 7.26
CA HIS A 211 14.94 -10.47 6.48
C HIS A 211 13.63 -10.42 5.71
N VAL A 212 12.83 -9.36 5.86
CA VAL A 212 11.56 -9.18 5.17
C VAL A 212 11.75 -8.15 4.06
N PRO A 213 11.76 -8.54 2.77
CA PRO A 213 12.05 -7.61 1.67
C PRO A 213 11.20 -6.33 1.70
N TYR A 214 9.92 -6.45 2.05
CA TYR A 214 9.02 -5.29 2.13
C TYR A 214 9.44 -4.25 3.19
N THR A 215 10.07 -4.65 4.30
CA THR A 215 10.50 -3.69 5.32
C THR A 215 11.66 -2.84 4.82
N ASP A 216 12.58 -3.45 4.06
CA ASP A 216 13.71 -2.75 3.43
C ASP A 216 13.20 -1.81 2.32
N PHE A 217 12.19 -2.27 1.58
CA PHE A 217 11.54 -1.48 0.55
C PHE A 217 11.02 -0.15 1.13
N ILE A 218 10.22 -0.18 2.21
CA ILE A 218 9.70 1.04 2.85
C ILE A 218 10.71 1.72 3.81
N GLY A 219 11.76 1.01 4.21
CA GLY A 219 12.83 1.48 5.09
C GLY A 219 12.49 1.49 6.59
N MET A 220 11.51 0.71 7.03
CA MET A 220 11.06 0.76 8.42
C MET A 220 12.08 0.15 9.39
N SER A 221 12.10 0.66 10.62
CA SER A 221 12.89 0.15 11.74
C SER A 221 12.06 0.01 13.00
N VAL A 222 12.61 -0.64 14.02
CA VAL A 222 12.00 -0.81 15.33
C VAL A 222 13.02 -0.51 16.42
N GLU A 223 12.58 0.22 17.44
CA GLU A 223 13.34 0.50 18.65
C GLU A 223 12.58 -0.02 19.87
N ARG A 224 13.29 -0.61 20.83
CA ARG A 224 12.71 -1.12 22.07
C ARG A 224 13.06 -0.22 23.25
N PHE A 225 12.04 0.17 24.00
CA PHE A 225 12.14 0.96 25.22
C PHE A 225 11.52 0.20 26.39
N GLY A 226 12.34 -0.54 27.14
CA GLY A 226 11.82 -1.47 28.15
C GLY A 226 11.05 -2.60 27.49
N ASP A 227 9.76 -2.74 27.76
CA ASP A 227 8.89 -3.73 27.10
C ASP A 227 8.07 -3.15 25.93
N GLU A 228 8.19 -1.85 25.69
CA GLU A 228 7.48 -1.18 24.59
C GLU A 228 8.32 -1.22 23.31
N LEU A 229 7.69 -1.58 22.18
CA LEU A 229 8.26 -1.39 20.86
C LEU A 229 7.69 -0.13 20.24
N VAL A 230 8.58 0.67 19.63
CA VAL A 230 8.22 1.81 18.80
C VAL A 230 8.78 1.57 17.42
N PHE A 231 7.89 1.49 16.44
CA PHE A 231 8.25 1.34 15.05
C PHE A 231 8.45 2.71 14.43
N ARG A 232 9.37 2.82 13.47
CA ARG A 232 9.66 4.05 12.73
C ARG A 232 9.65 3.78 11.24
N LEU A 233 8.92 4.59 10.50
CA LEU A 233 9.00 4.76 9.06
C LEU A 233 9.76 6.07 8.81
N PRO A 234 10.96 6.03 8.21
CA PRO A 234 11.75 7.24 7.99
C PRO A 234 11.12 8.14 6.93
N ALA A 235 11.44 9.43 7.01
CA ALA A 235 11.24 10.36 5.90
C ALA A 235 12.09 9.91 4.70
N LYS A 236 11.45 9.22 3.74
CA LYS A 236 12.05 8.68 2.52
C LYS A 236 11.26 9.19 1.32
N ASP A 237 11.95 9.83 0.38
CA ASP A 237 11.31 10.43 -0.81
C ASP A 237 10.49 9.41 -1.61
N ASP A 238 10.98 8.17 -1.68
CA ASP A 238 10.30 7.06 -2.37
C ASP A 238 8.92 6.71 -1.79
N ASN A 239 8.62 7.12 -0.56
CA ASN A 239 7.35 6.81 0.12
C ASN A 239 6.28 7.91 -0.09
N ILE A 240 6.61 9.00 -0.79
CA ILE A 240 5.70 10.14 -1.00
C ILE A 240 4.58 9.76 -1.98
N GLY A 241 3.34 10.04 -1.58
CA GLY A 241 2.14 9.81 -2.39
C GLY A 241 1.61 11.07 -3.07
N ASN A 242 1.74 12.23 -2.44
CA ASN A 242 1.23 13.49 -2.99
C ASN A 242 2.39 14.37 -3.50
N PRO A 243 2.46 14.68 -4.81
CA PRO A 243 3.54 15.52 -5.36
C PRO A 243 3.33 17.02 -5.10
N ILE A 244 2.10 17.46 -4.80
CA ILE A 244 1.77 18.88 -4.51
C ILE A 244 2.06 19.22 -3.05
N LEU A 245 1.69 18.33 -2.13
CA LEU A 245 1.98 18.43 -0.70
C LEU A 245 2.83 17.23 -0.33
N PRO A 246 4.10 17.38 0.10
CA PRO A 246 4.98 16.26 0.40
C PRO A 246 4.43 15.46 1.58
N ALA A 247 3.60 14.48 1.26
CA ALA A 247 2.89 13.62 2.18
C ALA A 247 3.04 12.17 1.73
N ILE A 248 3.26 11.30 2.70
CA ILE A 248 3.42 9.87 2.53
C ILE A 248 2.11 9.29 1.99
N HIS A 249 2.22 8.35 1.05
CA HIS A 249 1.06 7.67 0.48
C HIS A 249 0.27 6.93 1.57
N GLY A 250 -1.07 6.98 1.52
CA GLY A 250 -1.94 6.31 2.50
C GLY A 250 -1.65 4.82 2.63
N GLY A 251 -1.59 4.12 1.49
CA GLY A 251 -1.15 2.71 1.42
C GLY A 251 0.20 2.39 2.08
N VAL A 252 1.19 3.29 2.05
CA VAL A 252 2.50 3.06 2.71
C VAL A 252 2.36 3.15 4.22
N ILE A 253 1.59 4.12 4.73
CA ILE A 253 1.27 4.23 6.16
C ILE A 253 0.53 2.97 6.62
N ALA A 254 -0.43 2.49 5.83
CA ALA A 254 -1.17 1.26 6.13
C ALA A 254 -0.24 0.05 6.20
N GLY A 255 0.62 -0.15 5.20
CA GLY A 255 1.58 -1.25 5.19
C GLY A 255 2.59 -1.20 6.32
N PHE A 256 3.06 -0.01 6.69
CA PHE A 256 3.90 0.20 7.87
C PHE A 256 3.18 -0.19 9.17
N MET A 257 1.92 0.21 9.34
CA MET A 257 1.12 -0.12 10.52
C MET A 257 0.79 -1.62 10.60
N GLU A 258 0.48 -2.26 9.48
CA GLU A 258 0.23 -3.71 9.41
C GLU A 258 1.49 -4.51 9.79
N MET A 259 2.65 -4.16 9.22
CA MET A 259 3.92 -4.82 9.56
C MET A 259 4.33 -4.61 11.02
N SER A 260 4.10 -3.40 11.55
CA SER A 260 4.31 -3.10 12.98
C SER A 260 3.50 -4.04 13.88
N ALA A 261 2.24 -4.31 13.52
CA ALA A 261 1.38 -5.23 14.26
C ALA A 261 1.84 -6.69 14.18
N ILE A 262 2.26 -7.14 12.99
CA ILE A 262 2.82 -8.48 12.76
C ILE A 262 4.04 -8.70 13.68
N VAL A 263 4.99 -7.76 13.65
CA VAL A 263 6.23 -7.86 14.45
C VAL A 263 5.90 -7.81 15.94
N GLN A 264 5.04 -6.89 16.39
CA GLN A 264 4.60 -6.82 17.79
C GLN A 264 4.01 -8.16 18.26
N LEU A 265 3.18 -8.80 17.44
CA LEU A 265 2.58 -10.10 17.77
C LEU A 265 3.62 -11.22 17.86
N MET A 266 4.54 -11.28 16.89
CA MET A 266 5.61 -12.29 16.89
C MET A 266 6.46 -12.20 18.15
N VAL A 267 6.83 -10.98 18.55
CA VAL A 267 7.59 -10.72 19.78
C VAL A 267 6.79 -11.12 21.02
N PHE A 268 5.53 -10.66 21.14
CA PHE A 268 4.69 -10.93 22.30
C PHE A 268 4.37 -12.42 22.48
N MET A 269 4.19 -13.16 21.39
CA MET A 269 3.87 -14.58 21.40
C MET A 269 5.10 -15.49 21.43
N HIS A 270 6.31 -14.92 21.31
CA HIS A 270 7.56 -15.67 21.12
C HIS A 270 7.46 -16.72 20.00
N THR A 271 6.78 -16.36 18.90
CA THR A 271 6.56 -17.25 17.76
C THR A 271 7.39 -16.83 16.57
N SER A 272 7.90 -17.83 15.85
CA SER A 272 8.53 -17.64 14.55
C SER A 272 7.55 -17.68 13.39
N LYS A 273 6.33 -18.16 13.65
CA LYS A 273 5.31 -18.25 12.61
C LYS A 273 4.67 -16.89 12.45
N VAL A 274 4.76 -16.34 11.25
CA VAL A 274 4.15 -15.04 10.95
C VAL A 274 2.62 -15.15 11.08
N PRO A 275 1.98 -14.33 11.94
CA PRO A 275 0.52 -14.28 12.04
C PRO A 275 -0.10 -13.94 10.69
N LYS A 276 -1.19 -14.64 10.34
CA LYS A 276 -1.91 -14.37 9.08
C LYS A 276 -2.93 -13.26 9.32
N VAL A 277 -2.83 -12.16 8.58
CA VAL A 277 -3.82 -11.09 8.64
C VAL A 277 -5.17 -11.60 8.12
N VAL A 278 -6.24 -11.28 8.83
CA VAL A 278 -7.63 -11.57 8.46
C VAL A 278 -8.26 -10.32 7.87
N ASP A 279 -8.08 -9.20 8.55
CA ASP A 279 -8.54 -7.89 8.09
C ASP A 279 -7.62 -6.79 8.64
N PHE A 280 -7.59 -5.68 7.92
CA PHE A 280 -6.92 -4.45 8.28
C PHE A 280 -7.84 -3.26 7.98
N SER A 281 -8.13 -2.44 8.99
CA SER A 281 -8.97 -1.25 8.88
C SER A 281 -8.20 -0.05 9.39
N ILE A 282 -8.12 1.01 8.60
CA ILE A 282 -7.38 2.24 8.92
C ILE A 282 -8.27 3.47 8.75
N ASP A 283 -8.15 4.39 9.70
CA ASP A 283 -8.70 5.74 9.65
C ASP A 283 -7.54 6.74 9.53
N TYR A 284 -7.54 7.57 8.48
CA TYR A 284 -6.60 8.66 8.29
C TYR A 284 -7.15 9.93 8.92
N LEU A 285 -6.49 10.38 9.98
CA LEU A 285 -6.95 11.52 10.78
C LEU A 285 -6.33 12.83 10.30
N ARG A 286 -5.10 12.78 9.75
CA ARG A 286 -4.31 13.93 9.29
C ARG A 286 -3.35 13.48 8.18
N ALA A 287 -2.88 14.43 7.37
CA ALA A 287 -1.81 14.18 6.42
C ALA A 287 -0.54 13.71 7.14
N GLY A 288 0.03 12.58 6.69
CA GLY A 288 1.37 12.14 7.09
C GLY A 288 2.41 12.87 6.26
N TYR A 289 2.90 14.02 6.73
CA TYR A 289 3.89 14.83 6.01
C TYR A 289 5.19 14.06 5.77
N HIS A 290 6.06 14.55 4.89
CA HIS A 290 7.39 13.98 4.66
C HIS A 290 8.31 14.20 5.88
N LYS A 291 8.12 13.36 6.91
CA LYS A 291 8.78 13.34 8.22
C LYS A 291 8.77 11.91 8.74
N ASP A 292 9.66 11.63 9.68
CA ASP A 292 9.62 10.38 10.40
C ASP A 292 8.23 10.15 11.01
N THR A 293 7.76 8.93 10.83
CA THR A 293 6.45 8.48 11.25
C THR A 293 6.64 7.31 12.19
N PHE A 294 5.93 7.30 13.30
CA PHE A 294 6.10 6.34 14.38
C PHE A 294 4.80 5.59 14.62
N ALA A 295 4.91 4.32 14.99
CA ALA A 295 3.76 3.52 15.38
C ALA A 295 3.98 2.79 16.70
N GLU A 296 2.90 2.67 17.47
CA GLU A 296 2.79 1.80 18.65
C GLU A 296 1.66 0.80 18.40
N CYS A 297 1.85 -0.43 18.89
CA CYS A 297 0.86 -1.49 18.77
C CYS A 297 0.39 -1.93 20.15
N LYS A 298 -0.93 -2.06 20.34
CA LYS A 298 -1.56 -2.57 21.56
C LYS A 298 -2.33 -3.83 21.24
N ILE A 299 -1.86 -4.95 21.78
CA ILE A 299 -2.52 -6.25 21.65
C ILE A 299 -3.66 -6.32 22.65
N THR A 300 -4.90 -6.41 22.16
CA THR A 300 -6.11 -6.59 22.97
C THR A 300 -6.64 -7.99 22.71
N ARG A 301 -6.00 -9.00 23.30
CA ARG A 301 -6.27 -10.40 22.99
C ARG A 301 -7.75 -10.78 23.15
N GLN A 302 -8.34 -11.41 22.13
CA GLN A 302 -9.66 -12.05 22.16
C GLN A 302 -9.60 -13.44 21.51
N GLY A 303 -9.47 -14.50 22.32
CA GLY A 303 -9.59 -15.90 21.90
C GLY A 303 -8.28 -16.70 21.81
N ARG A 304 -8.40 -18.00 21.52
CA ARG A 304 -7.24 -18.93 21.37
C ARG A 304 -6.57 -18.85 20.00
N ARG A 305 -7.30 -18.43 18.96
CA ARG A 305 -6.87 -18.49 17.55
C ARG A 305 -6.83 -17.13 16.84
N VAL A 306 -7.29 -16.07 17.50
CA VAL A 306 -7.37 -14.74 16.91
C VAL A 306 -6.73 -13.74 17.88
N ALA A 307 -5.92 -12.84 17.33
CA ALA A 307 -5.41 -11.67 18.03
C ALA A 307 -5.99 -10.41 17.40
N ASN A 308 -6.38 -9.45 18.23
CA ASN A 308 -6.76 -8.10 17.82
C ASN A 308 -5.63 -7.14 18.22
N VAL A 309 -5.17 -6.35 17.27
CA VAL A 309 -4.15 -5.33 17.48
C VAL A 309 -4.71 -3.98 17.09
N SER A 310 -4.62 -3.03 18.02
CA SER A 310 -4.83 -1.61 17.74
C SER A 310 -3.49 -0.93 17.50
N ILE A 311 -3.37 -0.17 16.41
CA ILE A 311 -2.16 0.54 16.04
C ILE A 311 -2.43 2.05 16.01
N ASN A 312 -1.60 2.84 16.69
CA ASN A 312 -1.64 4.29 16.64
C ASN A 312 -0.40 4.81 15.91
N CYS A 313 -0.59 5.75 14.99
CA CYS A 313 0.49 6.31 14.17
C CYS A 313 0.60 7.83 14.32
N TRP A 314 1.80 8.37 14.55
CA TRP A 314 2.05 9.81 14.76
C TRP A 314 3.39 10.25 14.16
N GLN A 315 3.62 11.57 14.02
CA GLN A 315 4.90 12.13 13.51
C GLN A 315 5.59 13.07 14.50
N THR A 316 4.82 13.74 15.36
CA THR A 316 5.35 14.74 16.29
C THR A 316 5.04 14.42 17.74
N ASN A 317 3.79 14.03 18.03
CA ASN A 317 3.33 13.78 19.39
C ASN A 317 2.29 12.65 19.38
N ARG A 318 2.39 11.70 20.33
CA ARG A 318 1.44 10.58 20.49
C ARG A 318 -0.02 11.01 20.72
N LYS A 319 -0.27 12.26 21.17
CA LYS A 319 -1.62 12.83 21.30
C LYS A 319 -2.17 13.40 19.99
N LYS A 320 -1.33 13.55 18.95
CA LYS A 320 -1.69 14.07 17.63
C LYS A 320 -1.44 13.00 16.58
N LEU A 321 -2.30 11.99 16.59
CA LEU A 321 -2.24 10.88 15.64
C LEU A 321 -2.50 11.36 14.22
N ILE A 322 -1.80 10.77 13.25
CA ILE A 322 -2.07 10.95 11.83
C ILE A 322 -2.97 9.83 11.29
N ALA A 323 -2.91 8.64 11.89
CA ALA A 323 -3.75 7.51 11.55
C ALA A 323 -3.94 6.57 12.75
N THR A 324 -5.06 5.86 12.75
CA THR A 324 -5.34 4.74 13.66
C THR A 324 -5.75 3.54 12.85
N ALA A 325 -5.31 2.34 13.24
CA ALA A 325 -5.72 1.12 12.58
C ALA A 325 -6.09 0.03 13.58
N ARG A 326 -6.90 -0.91 13.11
CA ARG A 326 -7.20 -2.17 13.78
C ARG A 326 -6.95 -3.30 12.81
N ALA A 327 -6.35 -4.36 13.31
CA ALA A 327 -6.12 -5.56 12.52
C ALA A 327 -6.43 -6.80 13.35
N HIS A 328 -7.02 -7.80 12.69
CA HIS A 328 -7.19 -9.13 13.25
C HIS A 328 -6.24 -10.10 12.59
N PHE A 329 -5.62 -10.95 13.39
CA PHE A 329 -4.68 -11.95 12.93
C PHE A 329 -5.10 -13.33 13.41
N LEU A 330 -5.03 -14.32 12.51
CA LEU A 330 -5.03 -15.72 12.89
C LEU A 330 -3.68 -16.08 13.49
N ILE A 331 -3.75 -16.71 14.64
CA ILE A 331 -2.62 -17.19 15.42
C ILE A 331 -2.84 -18.69 15.72
N ASP A 332 -1.74 -19.46 15.76
CA ASP A 332 -1.78 -20.91 15.99
C ASP A 332 -1.49 -21.31 17.44
#